data_AF-A0A8S2YX02-F1
#
_entry.id   AF-A0A8S2YX02-F1
#
_cell.length_a   1.000
_cell.length_b   1.000
_cell.length_c   1.000
_cell.angle_alpha   90.00
_cell.angle_beta   90.00
_cell.angle_gamma   90.00
#
_symmetry.space_group_name_H-M   'P 1'
#
loop_
_entity.id
_entity.type
_entity.pdbx_description
1 polymer ?
#
loop_
_entity_poly.entity_id
_entity_poly.type
_entity_poly.pdbx_seq_one_letter_code
_entity_poly.pdbx_strand_id
1 'polypeptide(L)' 'MSSVSTKKQPFKVADLSLAEWGRREITLAEYEMSGLMQLRKSYGPTQPLKGARVAGCLHMTVQTAVLIETLIA' A
#
# COMPACT_ATOMS: atom_id res chain seq x y z
N MET A 1 10.96 17.90 -34.96
CA MET A 1 10.36 18.07 -33.62
C MET A 1 10.12 16.69 -33.05
N SER A 2 11.04 16.20 -32.24
CA SER A 2 10.97 14.84 -31.69
C SER A 2 10.02 14.82 -30.51
N SER A 3 8.92 14.09 -30.64
CA SER A 3 7.92 13.88 -29.59
C SER A 3 8.51 13.08 -28.44
N VAL A 4 8.82 13.74 -27.32
CA VAL A 4 9.16 13.05 -26.07
C VAL A 4 7.88 12.42 -25.52
N SER A 5 7.78 11.10 -25.63
CA SER A 5 6.75 10.33 -24.94
C SER A 5 7.05 10.31 -23.44
N THR A 6 6.46 11.24 -22.70
CA THR A 6 6.50 11.23 -21.23
C THR A 6 5.62 10.10 -20.72
N LYS A 7 6.21 8.94 -20.43
CA LYS A 7 5.57 7.89 -19.62
C LYS A 7 5.12 8.54 -18.31
N LYS A 8 3.80 8.65 -18.12
CA LYS A 8 3.20 9.15 -16.87
C LYS A 8 3.65 8.22 -15.74
N GLN A 9 4.39 8.75 -14.76
CA GLN A 9 4.76 7.98 -13.59
C GLN A 9 3.49 7.57 -12.83
N PRO A 10 3.38 6.31 -12.38
CA PRO A 10 2.15 5.80 -11.77
C PRO A 10 1.85 6.41 -10.38
N PHE A 11 2.81 7.13 -9.78
CA PHE A 11 2.67 7.77 -8.48
C PHE A 11 3.33 9.16 -8.49
N LYS A 12 2.99 9.98 -7.50
CA LYS A 12 3.63 11.26 -7.20
C LYS A 12 3.67 11.45 -5.68
N VAL A 13 4.86 11.55 -5.11
CA VAL A 13 5.10 11.72 -3.66
C VAL A 13 6.14 12.81 -3.44
N ALA A 14 6.28 13.28 -2.20
CA ALA A 14 7.20 14.38 -1.88
C ALA A 14 8.68 13.96 -1.98
N ASP A 15 9.05 12.82 -1.40
CA ASP A 15 10.43 12.30 -1.39
C ASP A 15 10.43 10.77 -1.37
N LEU A 16 11.09 10.15 -2.34
CA LEU A 16 11.24 8.69 -2.43
C LEU A 16 12.36 8.14 -1.55
N SER A 17 13.32 8.97 -1.12
CA SER A 17 14.44 8.53 -0.27
C SER A 17 13.97 8.03 1.10
N LEU A 18 12.80 8.48 1.55
CA LEU A 18 12.18 8.09 2.82
C LEU A 18 11.55 6.68 2.80
N ALA A 19 11.55 5.97 1.67
CA ALA A 19 10.88 4.68 1.53
C ALA A 19 11.40 3.62 2.50
N GLU A 20 12.71 3.58 2.75
CA GLU A 20 13.30 2.62 3.69
C GLU A 20 12.83 2.88 5.13
N TRP A 21 12.83 4.14 5.55
CA TRP A 21 12.33 4.51 6.87
C TRP A 21 10.82 4.21 6.99
N GLY A 22 10.03 4.58 5.98
CA GLY A 22 8.60 4.27 5.93
C GLY A 22 8.32 2.77 6.04
N ARG A 23 9.16 1.91 5.44
CA ARG A 23 9.04 0.45 5.57
C ARG A 23 9.24 -0.01 7.01
N ARG A 24 10.21 0.56 7.73
CA ARG A 24 10.44 0.24 9.15
C ARG A 24 9.24 0.62 10.02
N GLU A 25 8.68 1.80 9.79
CA GLU A 25 7.47 2.26 10.49
C GLU A 25 6.24 1.37 10.19
N ILE A 26 6.07 0.94 8.94
CA ILE A 26 5.00 0.00 8.56
C ILE A 26 5.13 -1.31 9.32
N THR A 27 6.35 -1.89 9.37
CA THR A 27 6.60 -3.12 10.11
C THR A 27 6.28 -2.97 11.60
N LEU A 28 6.58 -1.82 12.21
CA LEU A 28 6.17 -1.54 13.59
C LEU A 28 4.64 -1.46 13.73
N ALA A 29 3.96 -0.78 12.81
CA ALA A 29 2.51 -0.64 12.84
C ALA A 29 1.75 -1.97 12.66
N GLU A 30 2.31 -2.95 11.94
CA GLU A 30 1.71 -4.27 11.80
C GLU A 30 1.52 -4.99 13.14
N TYR A 31 2.44 -4.80 14.10
CA TYR A 31 2.33 -5.38 15.44
C TYR A 31 1.15 -4.78 16.24
N GLU A 32 0.84 -3.50 16.03
CA GLU A 32 -0.27 -2.79 16.69
C GLU A 32 -1.62 -3.00 15.98
N MET A 33 -1.61 -3.50 14.74
CA MET A 33 -2.80 -3.68 13.90
C MET A 33 -3.19 -5.16 13.75
N SER A 34 -3.27 -5.87 14.87
CA SER A 34 -3.54 -7.32 14.94
C SER A 34 -4.78 -7.77 14.16
N GLY A 35 -5.84 -6.96 14.14
CA GLY A 35 -7.05 -7.25 13.37
C GLY A 35 -6.81 -7.35 11.86
N LEU A 36 -5.99 -6.46 11.29
CA LEU A 36 -5.64 -6.52 9.87
C LEU A 36 -4.72 -7.71 9.57
N MET A 37 -3.78 -8.02 10.46
CA MET A 37 -2.90 -9.18 10.30
C MET A 37 -3.69 -10.49 10.34
N GLN A 38 -4.71 -10.58 11.19
CA GLN A 38 -5.61 -11.73 11.23
C GLN A 38 -6.42 -11.86 9.94
N LEU A 39 -6.93 -10.75 9.39
CA LEU A 39 -7.62 -10.77 8.10
C LEU A 39 -6.73 -11.29 6.96
N ARG A 40 -5.48 -10.82 6.89
CA ARG A 40 -4.49 -11.34 5.92
C ARG A 40 -4.31 -12.85 6.06
N LYS A 41 -4.16 -13.36 7.29
CA LYS A 41 -4.01 -14.80 7.54
C LYS A 41 -5.25 -15.61 7.14
N SER A 42 -6.45 -15.09 7.44
CA SER A 42 -7.71 -15.79 7.20
C SER A 42 -8.15 -15.78 5.73
N TYR A 43 -7.93 -14.67 5.02
CA TYR A 43 -8.43 -14.46 3.66
C TYR A 43 -7.35 -14.44 2.57
N GLY A 44 -6.07 -14.36 2.93
CA GLY A 44 -4.96 -14.46 1.99
C GLY A 44 -5.02 -15.71 1.10
N PRO A 45 -5.38 -16.91 1.59
CA PRO A 45 -5.50 -18.08 0.71
C PRO A 45 -6.67 -18.01 -0.28
N THR A 46 -7.78 -17.35 0.10
CA THR A 46 -8.98 -17.28 -0.74
C THR A 46 -8.98 -16.09 -1.70
N GLN A 47 -8.11 -15.10 -1.47
CA GLN A 47 -7.95 -13.90 -2.31
C GLN A 47 -9.30 -13.27 -2.72
N PRO A 48 -10.17 -12.91 -1.76
CA PRO A 48 -11.54 -12.50 -2.05
C PRO A 48 -11.64 -11.23 -2.91
N LEU A 49 -10.58 -10.41 -2.94
CA LEU A 49 -10.50 -9.18 -3.72
C LEU A 49 -9.74 -9.33 -5.04
N LYS A 50 -9.45 -10.56 -5.48
CA LYS A 50 -8.72 -10.79 -6.74
C LYS A 50 -9.45 -10.15 -7.92
N GLY A 51 -8.75 -9.27 -8.62
CA GLY A 51 -9.27 -8.53 -9.78
C GLY A 51 -10.10 -7.29 -9.43
N ALA A 52 -10.35 -7.02 -8.15
CA ALA A 52 -11.00 -5.80 -7.71
C ALA A 52 -10.12 -4.58 -8.01
N ARG A 53 -10.77 -3.45 -8.33
CA ARG A 53 -10.11 -2.15 -8.46
C ARG A 53 -10.59 -1.25 -7.33
N VAL A 54 -9.71 -0.97 -6.38
CA VAL A 54 -10.04 -0.19 -5.18
C VAL A 54 -9.37 1.17 -5.27
N ALA A 55 -10.14 2.23 -5.08
CA ALA A 55 -9.65 3.60 -4.95
C ALA A 55 -9.85 4.07 -3.50
N GLY A 56 -8.82 4.66 -2.90
CA GLY A 56 -8.85 5.19 -1.54
C GLY A 56 -8.55 6.69 -1.52
N CYS A 57 -9.36 7.46 -0.78
CA CYS A 57 -9.12 8.86 -0.48
C CYS A 57 -9.08 9.05 1.05
N LEU A 58 -8.16 8.32 1.67
CA LEU A 58 -7.89 8.36 3.10
C LEU A 58 -6.60 9.17 3.35
N HIS A 59 -6.35 9.52 4.60
CA HIS A 59 -5.09 10.14 4.97
C HIS A 59 -3.96 9.14 4.72
N MET A 60 -2.93 9.52 3.95
CA MET A 60 -1.86 8.59 3.56
C MET A 60 -0.83 8.44 4.69
N THR A 61 -1.22 7.77 5.77
CA THR A 61 -0.41 7.51 6.96
C THR A 61 0.21 6.10 6.94
N VAL A 62 1.07 5.81 7.92
CA VAL A 62 1.66 4.46 8.13
C VAL A 62 0.58 3.41 8.33
N GLN A 63 -0.48 3.71 9.09
CA GLN A 63 -1.59 2.78 9.33
C GLN A 63 -2.38 2.50 8.04
N THR A 64 -2.57 3.51 7.18
CA THR A 64 -3.20 3.30 5.87
C THR A 64 -2.33 2.48 4.94
N ALA A 65 -1.00 2.53 5.05
CA ALA A 65 -0.14 1.61 4.31
C ALA A 65 -0.38 0.14 4.72
N VAL A 66 -0.54 -0.15 6.02
CA VAL A 66 -0.92 -1.50 6.49
C VAL A 66 -2.28 -1.93 5.95
N LEU A 67 -3.26 -1.03 5.88
CA LEU A 67 -4.55 -1.29 5.25
C LEU A 67 -4.40 -1.61 3.76
N ILE A 68 -3.67 -0.79 3.00
CA ILE A 68 -3.47 -0.99 1.56
C ILE A 68 -2.78 -2.34 1.31
N GLU A 69 -1.75 -2.67 2.07
CA GLU A 69 -1.06 -3.96 1.96
C GLU A 69 -1.96 -5.12 2.35
N THR A 70 -2.95 -4.92 3.24
CA THR A 70 -3.98 -5.93 3.55
C THR A 70 -4.96 -6.16 2.40
N LEU A 71 -5.28 -5.11 1.64
CA LEU A 71 -6.18 -5.23 0.47
C LEU A 71 -5.49 -5.90 -0.73
N ILE A 72 -4.15 -5.88 -0.76
CA ILE A 72 -3.33 -6.52 -1.79
C ILE A 72 -2.97 -7.96 -1.41
N ALA A 73 -2.74 -8.22 -0.12
CA ALA A 73 -2.33 -9.52 0.43
C ALA A 73 -3.37 -10.62 0.29
#